data_AF-A0A383EIA2-F1
#
_entry.id   AF-A0A383EIA2-F1
#
_cell.length_a   1.000
_cell.length_b   1.000
_cell.length_c   1.000
_cell.angle_alpha   90.00
_cell.angle_beta   90.00
_cell.angle_gamma   90.00
#
_symmetry.space_group_name_H-M   'P 1'
#
loop_
_entity.id
_entity.type
_entity.pdbx_description
1 polymer ?
#
loop_
_entity_poly.entity_id
_entity_poly.type
_entity_poly.pdbx_seq_one_letter_code
_entity_poly.pdbx_strand_id
1 'polypeptide(L)'
;PLDENQVTYDVPAFIFNPSQYNADLVNTFSAEVFAMGVENLVGANALIQYDPAKLSLVNVKNGELASGTGGSTPMFFFQDSIPGLVEIVAVYLSSDSVGISGNIKIAELVFSAASAGESELEFLPECEMLDPDDNPIEIMGYANGVVNVQ
;
A
#
# COMPACT_ATOMS: atom_id res chain seq x y z
N PRO A 1 2.21 -13.78 18.47
CA PRO A 1 2.71 -14.77 17.49
C PRO A 1 1.89 -14.64 16.21
N LEU A 2 2.54 -14.37 15.08
CA LEU A 2 1.83 -14.19 13.82
C LEU A 2 1.38 -15.57 13.29
N ASP A 3 0.17 -15.59 12.70
CA ASP A 3 -0.64 -16.76 12.32
C ASP A 3 0.00 -17.60 11.18
N GLU A 4 -0.25 -18.90 11.22
CA GLU A 4 0.23 -19.95 10.32
C GLU A 4 -0.42 -19.93 8.92
N ASN A 5 -1.36 -19.00 8.67
CA ASN A 5 -1.90 -18.68 7.34
C ASN A 5 -1.22 -17.47 6.66
N GLN A 6 -0.09 -16.97 7.18
CA GLN A 6 0.62 -15.87 6.54
C GLN A 6 1.19 -16.28 5.18
N VAL A 7 0.84 -15.49 4.15
CA VAL A 7 1.54 -15.49 2.86
C VAL A 7 3.03 -15.34 3.16
N THR A 8 3.85 -16.32 2.79
CA THR A 8 5.31 -16.21 2.91
C THR A 8 5.81 -15.34 1.77
N TYR A 9 6.20 -14.11 2.09
CA TYR A 9 6.87 -13.19 1.18
C TYR A 9 8.29 -12.92 1.72
N ASP A 10 9.24 -12.81 0.80
CA ASP A 10 10.58 -12.31 1.13
C ASP A 10 10.52 -10.77 1.23
N VAL A 11 11.36 -10.18 2.07
CA VAL A 11 11.45 -8.72 2.23
C VAL A 11 12.72 -8.18 1.57
N PRO A 12 12.72 -6.95 1.02
CA PRO A 12 11.64 -5.95 1.04
C PRO A 12 10.38 -6.32 0.22
N ALA A 13 9.19 -5.99 0.70
CA ALA A 13 7.93 -6.35 0.03
C ALA A 13 6.83 -5.31 0.20
N PHE A 14 5.90 -5.25 -0.76
CA PHE A 14 4.61 -4.58 -0.57
C PHE A 14 3.54 -5.57 -0.11
N ILE A 15 2.78 -5.21 0.92
CA ILE A 15 1.71 -6.07 1.43
C ILE A 15 0.43 -5.28 1.72
N PHE A 16 -0.70 -5.99 1.65
CA PHE A 16 -1.94 -5.60 2.30
C PHE A 16 -2.01 -6.15 3.74
N ASN A 17 -2.43 -5.31 4.68
CA ASN A 17 -2.71 -5.72 6.05
C ASN A 17 -4.11 -5.26 6.51
N PRO A 18 -5.00 -6.16 6.96
CA PRO A 18 -4.89 -7.62 6.84
C PRO A 18 -4.83 -8.08 5.37
N SER A 19 -4.48 -9.34 5.10
CA SER A 19 -4.53 -9.91 3.73
C SER A 19 -5.91 -10.42 3.32
N GLN A 20 -6.86 -10.47 4.26
CA GLN A 20 -8.24 -10.86 4.00
C GLN A 20 -9.21 -9.85 4.61
N TYR A 21 -10.21 -9.47 3.83
CA TYR A 21 -11.23 -8.51 4.20
C TYR A 21 -12.61 -9.16 4.12
N ASN A 22 -13.39 -9.06 5.19
CA ASN A 22 -14.82 -9.41 5.16
C ASN A 22 -15.60 -8.10 5.13
N ALA A 23 -16.24 -7.82 4.00
CA ALA A 23 -16.97 -6.59 3.73
C ALA A 23 -18.47 -6.88 3.52
N ASP A 24 -19.28 -5.83 3.59
CA ASP A 24 -20.71 -5.86 3.28
C ASP A 24 -21.07 -4.75 2.29
N LEU A 25 -22.29 -4.81 1.73
CA LEU A 25 -22.77 -3.84 0.72
C LEU A 25 -23.15 -2.46 1.27
N VAL A 26 -23.11 -2.26 2.59
CA VAL A 26 -23.61 -1.04 3.25
C VAL A 26 -22.45 -0.19 3.77
N ASN A 27 -21.41 -0.83 4.29
CA ASN A 27 -20.30 -0.20 4.97
C ASN A 27 -19.06 -0.09 4.06
N THR A 28 -18.11 0.72 4.52
CA THR A 28 -16.77 0.79 3.94
C THR A 28 -15.81 -0.10 4.72
N PHE A 29 -14.74 -0.54 4.07
CA PHE A 29 -13.60 -1.20 4.71
C PHE A 29 -12.30 -0.48 4.36
N SER A 30 -11.32 -0.59 5.25
CA SER A 30 -9.98 -0.02 5.05
C SER A 30 -8.97 -1.13 4.73
N ALA A 31 -8.18 -0.92 3.69
CA ALA A 31 -7.05 -1.74 3.30
C ALA A 31 -5.74 -0.96 3.52
N GLU A 32 -4.89 -1.41 4.43
CA GLU A 32 -3.61 -0.78 4.69
C GLU A 32 -2.53 -1.36 3.77
N VAL A 33 -1.71 -0.49 3.20
CA VAL A 33 -0.56 -0.85 2.36
C VAL A 33 0.72 -0.59 3.13
N PHE A 34 1.58 -1.60 3.20
CA PHE A 34 2.88 -1.52 3.87
C PHE A 34 4.03 -1.82 2.92
N ALA A 35 5.15 -1.15 3.13
CA ALA A 35 6.47 -1.57 2.68
C ALA A 35 7.16 -2.29 3.85
N MET A 36 7.42 -3.58 3.70
CA MET A 36 7.91 -4.47 4.76
C MET A 36 9.42 -4.67 4.66
N GLY A 37 10.11 -4.66 5.80
CA GLY A 37 11.54 -4.97 5.89
C GLY A 37 12.44 -4.09 5.02
N VAL A 38 12.07 -2.83 4.81
CA VAL A 38 12.86 -1.88 4.02
C VAL A 38 14.05 -1.36 4.81
N GLU A 39 15.13 -1.01 4.10
CA GLU A 39 16.28 -0.28 4.65
C GLU A 39 16.40 1.06 3.93
N ASN A 40 16.50 2.15 4.69
CA ASN A 40 16.66 3.53 4.19
C ASN A 40 15.61 3.98 3.17
N LEU A 41 14.34 3.59 3.31
CA LEU A 41 13.28 4.02 2.39
C LEU A 41 13.04 5.53 2.46
N VAL A 42 13.05 6.21 1.32
CA VAL A 42 12.63 7.62 1.18
C VAL A 42 11.48 7.80 0.21
N GLY A 43 11.27 6.88 -0.72
CA GLY A 43 10.22 6.96 -1.72
C GLY A 43 9.57 5.61 -1.95
N ALA A 44 8.25 5.61 -2.11
CA ALA A 44 7.48 4.44 -2.52
C ALA A 44 6.46 4.83 -3.60
N ASN A 45 6.48 4.11 -4.72
CA ASN A 45 5.40 4.06 -5.69
C ASN A 45 4.68 2.71 -5.53
N ALA A 46 3.40 2.74 -5.13
CA ALA A 46 2.57 1.55 -5.07
C ALA A 46 1.48 1.65 -6.14
N LEU A 47 1.50 0.72 -7.09
CA LEU A 47 0.51 0.58 -8.15
C LEU A 47 -0.38 -0.63 -7.85
N ILE A 48 -1.67 -0.38 -7.61
CA ILE A 48 -2.62 -1.37 -7.12
C ILE A 48 -3.80 -1.50 -8.09
N GLN A 49 -4.12 -2.73 -8.46
CA GLN A 49 -5.28 -3.09 -9.25
C GLN A 49 -6.39 -3.70 -8.37
N TYR A 50 -7.65 -3.41 -8.70
CA TYR A 50 -8.85 -4.01 -8.11
C TYR A 50 -9.95 -4.16 -9.17
N ASP A 51 -10.96 -5.00 -8.93
CA ASP A 51 -12.12 -5.13 -9.83
C ASP A 51 -13.14 -3.99 -9.59
N PRO A 52 -13.29 -3.03 -10.52
CA PRO A 52 -14.23 -1.91 -10.35
C PRO A 52 -15.71 -2.33 -10.46
N ALA A 53 -16.02 -3.55 -10.90
CA ALA A 53 -17.38 -4.11 -10.83
C ALA A 53 -17.71 -4.68 -9.43
N LYS A 54 -16.69 -4.91 -8.60
CA LYS A 54 -16.83 -5.41 -7.22
C LYS A 54 -16.62 -4.34 -6.17
N LEU A 55 -15.64 -3.47 -6.36
CA LEU A 55 -15.19 -2.50 -5.37
C LEU A 55 -15.16 -1.09 -5.96
N SER A 56 -15.45 -0.10 -5.13
CA SER A 56 -15.25 1.31 -5.46
C SER A 56 -14.27 1.92 -4.47
N LEU A 57 -13.20 2.53 -4.97
CA LEU A 57 -12.31 3.33 -4.13
C LEU A 57 -13.06 4.60 -3.70
N VAL A 58 -13.09 4.84 -2.39
CA VAL A 58 -13.78 5.98 -1.77
C VAL A 58 -12.79 7.06 -1.37
N ASN A 59 -11.65 6.66 -0.83
CA ASN A 59 -10.61 7.58 -0.37
C ASN A 59 -9.25 6.88 -0.28
N VAL A 60 -8.19 7.67 -0.38
CA VAL A 60 -6.83 7.26 -0.05
C VAL A 60 -6.29 8.19 1.02
N LYS A 61 -5.84 7.61 2.14
CA LYS A 61 -5.23 8.34 3.25
C LYS A 61 -3.73 8.09 3.26
N ASN A 62 -2.99 9.13 3.60
CA ASN A 62 -1.56 9.07 3.81
C ASN A 62 -1.19 8.07 4.93
N GLY A 63 -0.08 7.36 4.75
CA GLY A 63 0.54 6.51 5.75
C GLY A 63 1.59 7.22 6.60
N GLU A 64 2.55 6.43 7.09
CA GLU A 64 3.63 6.85 7.98
C GLU A 64 4.80 7.50 7.22
N LEU A 65 5.17 6.99 6.04
CA LEU A 65 6.34 7.45 5.29
C LEU A 65 6.30 8.98 5.07
N ALA A 66 5.13 9.50 4.67
CA ALA A 66 4.94 10.92 4.41
C ALA A 66 4.27 11.66 5.60
N SER A 67 4.61 11.31 6.85
CA SER A 67 4.00 11.93 8.05
C SER A 67 4.71 13.17 8.61
N GLY A 68 5.91 13.52 8.11
CA GLY A 68 6.52 14.83 8.35
C GLY A 68 7.07 15.05 9.77
N THR A 69 7.93 14.16 10.27
CA THR A 69 8.62 14.37 11.56
C THR A 69 9.98 15.05 11.37
N GLY A 70 10.40 15.86 12.35
CA GLY A 70 11.78 16.36 12.44
C GLY A 70 12.21 17.42 11.40
N GLY A 71 11.29 18.13 10.75
CA GLY A 71 11.63 19.14 9.72
C GLY A 71 11.68 18.61 8.28
N SER A 72 11.18 17.39 8.07
CA SER A 72 10.98 16.81 6.74
C SER A 72 9.87 17.50 5.94
N THR A 73 9.97 17.45 4.61
CA THR A 73 8.89 17.86 3.69
C THR A 73 8.29 16.61 3.05
N PRO A 74 7.32 15.96 3.71
CA PRO A 74 6.69 14.79 3.13
C PRO A 74 5.81 15.18 1.94
N MET A 75 5.71 14.29 0.95
CA MET A 75 4.79 14.41 -0.16
C MET A 75 3.98 13.13 -0.30
N PHE A 76 2.67 13.28 -0.48
CA PHE A 76 1.76 12.17 -0.69
C PHE A 76 0.79 12.53 -1.81
N PHE A 77 0.80 11.73 -2.87
CA PHE A 77 -0.07 11.88 -4.04
C PHE A 77 -0.70 10.53 -4.36
N PHE A 78 -1.91 10.56 -4.92
CA PHE A 78 -2.50 9.38 -5.54
C PHE A 78 -3.23 9.76 -6.82
N GLN A 79 -3.37 8.80 -7.72
CA GLN A 79 -4.09 8.92 -8.98
C GLN A 79 -5.01 7.71 -9.16
N ASP A 80 -6.28 7.96 -9.38
CA ASP A 80 -7.35 6.95 -9.54
C ASP A 80 -8.21 7.21 -10.78
N SER A 81 -7.73 8.02 -11.72
CA SER A 81 -8.45 8.35 -12.97
C SER A 81 -8.80 7.16 -13.87
N ILE A 82 -8.15 6.01 -13.67
CA ILE A 82 -8.45 4.75 -14.36
C ILE A 82 -9.25 3.86 -13.38
N PRO A 83 -10.53 3.55 -13.66
CA PRO A 83 -11.31 2.66 -12.80
C PRO A 83 -10.62 1.31 -12.60
N GLY A 84 -10.53 0.85 -11.36
CA GLY A 84 -9.86 -0.41 -11.01
C GLY A 84 -8.34 -0.29 -10.85
N LEU A 85 -7.77 0.91 -10.97
CA LEU A 85 -6.34 1.15 -10.77
C LEU A 85 -6.13 2.37 -9.86
N VAL A 86 -5.22 2.25 -8.91
CA VAL A 86 -4.77 3.37 -8.09
C VAL A 86 -3.25 3.35 -8.00
N GLU A 87 -2.64 4.48 -8.32
CA GLU A 87 -1.23 4.74 -8.10
C GLU A 87 -1.09 5.61 -6.86
N ILE A 88 -0.15 5.27 -5.97
CA ILE A 88 0.15 6.01 -4.76
C ILE A 88 1.64 6.32 -4.75
N VAL A 89 1.98 7.60 -4.60
CA VAL A 89 3.36 8.07 -4.46
C VAL A 89 3.52 8.71 -3.09
N ALA A 90 4.35 8.11 -2.24
CA ALA A 90 4.69 8.62 -0.92
C ALA A 90 6.20 8.89 -0.85
N VAL A 91 6.58 10.11 -0.47
CA VAL A 91 7.99 10.53 -0.39
C VAL A 91 8.25 11.22 0.94
N TYR A 92 9.37 10.85 1.55
CA TYR A 92 9.97 11.47 2.71
C TYR A 92 11.25 12.19 2.28
N LEU A 93 11.25 13.53 2.30
CA LEU A 93 12.45 14.32 2.08
C LEU A 93 12.94 14.91 3.41
N SER A 94 14.13 14.52 3.84
CA SER A 94 14.83 15.09 5.01
C SER A 94 16.10 15.84 4.59
N SER A 95 16.48 16.87 5.34
CA SER A 95 17.73 17.60 5.12
C SER A 95 18.98 16.76 5.36
N ASP A 96 18.83 15.69 6.16
CA ASP A 96 19.93 14.87 6.65
C ASP A 96 20.16 13.63 5.78
N SER A 97 19.36 13.46 4.70
CA SER A 97 19.43 12.35 3.73
C SER A 97 19.34 10.95 4.37
N VAL A 98 18.69 10.84 5.53
CA VAL A 98 18.47 9.57 6.22
C VAL A 98 17.10 9.03 5.81
N GLY A 99 17.05 7.80 5.30
CA GLY A 99 15.78 7.10 5.01
C GLY A 99 15.21 6.39 6.23
N ILE A 100 14.01 5.84 6.10
CA ILE A 100 13.30 5.13 7.16
C ILE A 100 13.42 3.62 6.94
N SER A 101 13.84 2.88 7.96
CA SER A 101 13.97 1.42 7.91
C SER A 101 12.91 0.74 8.76
N GLY A 102 12.47 -0.46 8.37
CA GLY A 102 11.50 -1.28 9.10
C GLY A 102 10.26 -1.63 8.28
N ASN A 103 9.11 -1.69 8.94
CA ASN A 103 7.82 -1.94 8.30
C ASN A 103 7.04 -0.63 8.28
N ILE A 104 6.87 -0.03 7.12
CA ILE A 104 6.39 1.34 6.98
C ILE A 104 5.02 1.33 6.31
N LYS A 105 4.01 1.88 6.99
CA LYS A 105 2.69 2.08 6.38
C LYS A 105 2.83 3.14 5.28
N ILE A 106 2.46 2.81 4.06
CA ILE A 106 2.52 3.71 2.90
C ILE A 106 1.21 4.47 2.75
N ALA A 107 0.09 3.76 2.85
CA ALA A 107 -1.23 4.34 2.71
C ALA A 107 -2.32 3.50 3.40
N GLU A 108 -3.51 4.07 3.49
CA GLU A 108 -4.76 3.36 3.77
C GLU A 108 -5.77 3.69 2.67
N LEU A 109 -6.25 2.66 1.97
CA LEU A 109 -7.29 2.75 0.96
C LEU A 109 -8.63 2.44 1.62
N VAL A 110 -9.63 3.29 1.40
CA VAL A 110 -10.99 3.07 1.86
C VAL A 110 -11.83 2.67 0.66
N PHE A 111 -12.47 1.50 0.74
CA PHE A 111 -13.33 0.97 -0.30
C PHE A 111 -14.78 0.82 0.18
N SER A 112 -15.72 0.93 -0.76
CA SER A 112 -17.08 0.38 -0.62
C SER A 112 -17.26 -0.78 -1.58
N ALA A 113 -18.15 -1.71 -1.24
CA ALA A 113 -18.50 -2.80 -2.12
C ALA A 113 -19.64 -2.42 -3.08
N ALA A 114 -19.50 -2.76 -4.36
CA ALA A 114 -20.49 -2.56 -5.40
C ALA A 114 -21.34 -3.82 -5.65
N SER A 115 -20.79 -5.02 -5.44
CA SER A 115 -21.54 -6.28 -5.53
C SER A 115 -20.93 -7.39 -4.66
N ALA A 116 -21.77 -8.35 -4.26
CA ALA A 116 -21.36 -9.49 -3.45
C ALA A 116 -20.43 -10.46 -4.19
N GLY A 117 -19.68 -11.25 -3.44
CA GLY A 117 -18.71 -12.24 -3.94
C GLY A 117 -17.27 -11.88 -3.60
N GLU A 118 -16.35 -12.68 -4.15
CA GLU A 118 -14.90 -12.52 -3.97
C GLU A 118 -14.33 -11.48 -4.97
N SER A 119 -13.32 -10.74 -4.53
CA SER A 119 -12.50 -9.82 -5.31
C SER A 119 -11.07 -9.80 -4.76
N GLU A 120 -10.11 -9.34 -5.55
CA GLU A 120 -8.72 -9.18 -5.13
C GLU A 120 -8.28 -7.71 -5.12
N LEU A 121 -7.24 -7.43 -4.32
CA LEU A 121 -6.43 -6.22 -4.35
C LEU A 121 -5.00 -6.65 -4.69
N GLU A 122 -4.51 -6.27 -5.86
CA GLU A 122 -3.26 -6.79 -6.41
C GLU A 122 -2.23 -5.68 -6.59
N PHE A 123 -0.99 -5.92 -6.16
CA PHE A 123 0.13 -5.05 -6.53
C PHE A 123 0.63 -5.39 -7.93
N LEU A 124 0.95 -4.37 -8.71
CA LEU A 124 1.53 -4.54 -10.05
C LEU A 124 3.07 -4.47 -10.02
N PRO A 125 3.77 -5.09 -11.00
CA PRO A 125 5.23 -5.12 -11.05
C PRO A 125 5.90 -3.74 -11.18
N GLU A 126 5.16 -2.71 -11.58
CA GLU A 126 5.64 -1.34 -11.71
C GLU A 126 5.78 -0.59 -10.36
N CYS A 127 5.47 -1.24 -9.23
CA CYS A 127 5.78 -0.66 -7.92
C CYS A 127 7.28 -0.39 -7.76
N GLU A 128 7.63 0.65 -7.00
CA GLU A 128 9.00 1.08 -6.76
C GLU A 128 9.23 1.43 -5.29
N MET A 129 10.46 1.18 -4.82
CA MET A 129 10.98 1.65 -3.54
C MET A 129 12.34 2.29 -3.80
N LEU A 130 12.61 3.45 -3.17
CA LEU A 130 13.84 4.22 -3.39
C LEU A 130 14.57 4.51 -2.08
N ASP A 131 15.90 4.46 -2.14
CA ASP A 131 16.81 4.91 -1.08
C ASP A 131 17.14 6.42 -1.21
N PRO A 132 17.86 7.04 -0.25
CA PRO A 132 18.14 8.48 -0.28
C PRO A 132 18.98 8.96 -1.47
N ASP A 133 19.68 8.05 -2.14
CA ASP A 133 20.54 8.31 -3.29
C ASP A 133 19.82 8.03 -4.63
N ASP A 134 18.49 7.84 -4.60
CA ASP A 134 17.64 7.51 -5.76
C ASP A 134 17.97 6.14 -6.38
N ASN A 135 18.55 5.22 -5.59
CA ASN A 135 18.73 3.84 -6.02
C ASN A 135 17.47 3.01 -5.72
N PRO A 136 17.05 2.13 -6.65
CA PRO A 136 15.99 1.18 -6.39
C PRO A 136 16.35 0.23 -5.24
N ILE A 137 15.44 0.10 -4.29
CA ILE A 137 15.42 -1.00 -3.32
C ILE A 137 14.69 -2.17 -3.98
N GLU A 138 15.36 -3.32 -4.10
CA GLU A 138 14.79 -4.50 -4.76
C GLU A 138 13.57 -5.02 -3.99
N ILE A 139 12.43 -5.14 -4.70
CA ILE A 139 11.19 -5.70 -4.18
C ILE A 139 11.23 -7.22 -4.38
N MET A 140 11.28 -7.96 -3.29
CA MET A 140 11.39 -9.42 -3.26
C MET A 140 10.03 -10.13 -3.27
N GLY A 141 8.93 -9.40 -3.03
CA GLY A 141 7.61 -9.99 -3.01
C GLY A 141 6.45 -9.02 -2.91
N TYR A 142 5.27 -9.55 -3.25
CA TYR A 142 3.97 -8.89 -3.10
C TYR A 142 3.03 -9.82 -2.33
N ALA A 143 2.35 -9.30 -1.31
CA ALA A 143 1.25 -10.01 -0.66
C ALA A 143 -0.08 -9.30 -0.92
N ASN A 144 -0.81 -9.82 -1.91
CA ASN A 144 -2.11 -9.32 -2.35
C ASN A 144 -3.19 -9.51 -1.26
N GLY A 145 -4.27 -8.75 -1.39
CA GLY A 145 -5.44 -8.81 -0.51
C GLY A 145 -6.60 -9.56 -1.15
N VAL A 146 -7.37 -10.32 -0.38
CA VAL A 146 -8.62 -10.95 -0.81
C VAL A 146 -9.79 -10.31 -0.08
N VAL A 147 -10.81 -9.88 -0.83
CA VAL A 147 -12.01 -9.24 -0.31
C VAL A 147 -13.21 -10.15 -0.53
N ASN A 148 -13.86 -10.55 0.56
CA ASN A 148 -15.09 -11.31 0.56
C ASN A 148 -16.25 -10.38 0.91
N VAL A 149 -17.09 -10.07 -0.07
CA VAL A 149 -18.29 -9.24 0.13
C VAL A 149 -19.52 -10.13 0.33
N GLN A 150 -20.23 -9.91 1.44
CA GLN A 150 -21.49 -10.60 1.78
C GLN A 150 -22.71 -9.70 1.59
#